data_AF-A0A447RUT9-F1
#
_entry.id   AF-A0A447RUT9-F1
#
_cell.length_a   1.000
_cell.length_b   1.000
_cell.length_c   1.000
_cell.angle_alpha   90.00
_cell.angle_beta   90.00
_cell.angle_gamma   90.00
#
_symmetry.space_group_name_H-M   'P 1'
#
loop_
_entity.id
_entity.type
_entity.pdbx_description
1 polymer ?
#
loop_
_entity_poly.entity_id
_entity_poly.type
_entity_poly.pdbx_seq_one_letter_code
_entity_poly.pdbx_strand_id
1 'polypeptide(L)'
;MSKVPVSVRSAASCLFGTVDTWLIWKMTQGRVHVTDYTNASRTMLFNIHDLDWDDKMLDALDIPRAMLPEVRKSSEVYGQTNIGGKGGTRIPIAGIAGDQQAALFGQLCVKEGMAKNTYGTGCFMLMNTGEKAVTSTHGLLTTIACGPRGEVNYALEGAVFMAGASIQWLRDEMKLISDAFDSEYFATKVKDTNGVYVVPAFTGLGATVLGPVCPRRDFRPHPRRELQPHYPCDAGVHRLSDPRRAGSDAG
;
A
#
# COMPACT_ATOMS: atom_id res chain seq x y z
N MET A 1 31.19 15.00 -26.63
CA MET A 1 29.94 15.19 -25.88
C MET A 1 30.26 15.13 -24.40
N SER A 2 30.23 16.29 -23.74
CA SER A 2 30.60 16.46 -22.33
C SER A 2 29.61 15.70 -21.45
N LYS A 3 30.12 14.80 -20.58
CA LYS A 3 29.35 14.29 -19.44
C LYS A 3 28.99 15.51 -18.59
N VAL A 4 27.70 15.78 -18.43
CA VAL A 4 27.22 16.77 -17.45
C VAL A 4 27.47 16.14 -16.08
N PRO A 5 28.33 16.73 -15.22
CA PRO A 5 28.45 16.26 -13.85
C PRO A 5 27.17 16.66 -13.12
N VAL A 6 26.46 15.68 -12.56
CA VAL A 6 25.42 15.94 -11.55
C VAL A 6 26.16 16.38 -10.29
N SER A 7 26.56 17.65 -10.28
CA SER A 7 27.05 18.35 -9.11
C SER A 7 25.81 18.67 -8.29
N VAL A 8 25.47 17.80 -7.32
CA VAL A 8 24.58 18.14 -6.21
C VAL A 8 25.27 19.27 -5.45
N ARG A 9 24.93 20.52 -5.78
CA ARG A 9 25.49 21.71 -5.17
C ARG A 9 24.95 21.83 -3.74
N SER A 10 25.70 21.32 -2.77
CA SER A 10 25.48 21.45 -1.32
C SER A 10 24.15 20.89 -0.80
N ALA A 11 24.20 20.10 0.26
CA ALA A 11 23.04 19.55 0.97
C ALA A 11 22.05 20.61 1.53
N ALA A 12 22.27 21.91 1.27
CA ALA A 12 21.50 23.04 1.77
C ALA A 12 20.49 23.63 0.76
N SER A 13 20.39 23.15 -0.49
CA SER A 13 19.49 23.73 -1.49
C SER A 13 18.21 22.95 -1.78
N CYS A 14 18.03 21.76 -1.19
CA CYS A 14 16.87 20.90 -1.44
C CYS A 14 16.41 20.22 -0.16
N LEU A 15 15.09 20.15 0.04
CA LEU A 15 14.46 19.40 1.13
C LEU A 15 13.64 18.27 0.52
N PHE A 16 13.73 17.10 1.14
CA PHE A 16 12.90 15.94 0.81
C PHE A 16 11.59 16.00 1.60
N GLY A 17 10.53 15.45 1.05
CA GLY A 17 9.28 15.26 1.76
C GLY A 17 8.27 14.49 0.93
N THR A 18 7.48 13.67 1.59
CA THR A 18 6.23 13.12 1.05
C THR A 18 5.18 14.23 0.92
N VAL A 19 4.01 13.92 0.37
CA VAL A 19 2.98 14.92 0.06
C VAL A 19 2.51 15.67 1.31
N ASP A 20 2.38 14.99 2.46
CA ASP A 20 2.07 15.58 3.75
C ASP A 20 3.10 16.64 4.18
N THR A 21 4.39 16.30 4.12
CA THR A 21 5.49 17.23 4.41
C THR A 21 5.43 18.46 3.54
N TRP A 22 5.19 18.28 2.23
CA TRP A 22 5.06 19.38 1.29
C TRP A 22 3.88 20.30 1.65
N LEU A 23 2.71 19.73 1.91
CA LEU A 23 1.52 20.51 2.26
C LEU A 23 1.75 21.32 3.54
N ILE A 24 2.36 20.73 4.58
CA ILE A 24 2.67 21.42 5.83
C ILE A 24 3.70 22.52 5.60
N TRP A 25 4.76 22.23 4.85
CA TRP A 25 5.76 23.23 4.47
C TRP A 25 5.10 24.44 3.80
N LYS A 26 4.16 24.21 2.88
CA LYS A 26 3.42 25.29 2.21
C LYS A 26 2.47 26.04 3.15
N MET A 27 1.68 25.33 3.95
CA MET A 27 0.72 25.94 4.89
C MET A 27 1.41 26.74 6.00
N THR A 28 2.64 26.36 6.37
CA THR A 28 3.43 27.05 7.40
C THR A 28 4.40 28.08 6.82
N GLN A 29 4.45 28.23 5.49
CA GLN A 29 5.37 29.11 4.76
C GLN A 29 6.85 28.81 5.03
N GLY A 30 7.20 27.53 5.01
CA GLY A 30 8.57 27.05 5.18
C GLY A 30 9.09 27.01 6.61
N ARG A 31 8.19 27.13 7.60
CA ARG A 31 8.58 27.13 9.03
C ARG A 31 8.60 25.74 9.65
N VAL A 32 7.83 24.79 9.10
CA VAL A 32 7.71 23.44 9.65
C VAL A 32 7.98 22.42 8.54
N HIS A 33 9.01 21.60 8.76
CA HIS A 33 9.42 20.50 7.87
C HIS A 33 9.29 19.18 8.63
N VAL A 34 8.14 18.54 8.49
CA VAL A 34 7.73 17.40 9.31
C VAL A 34 6.99 16.36 8.48
N THR A 35 7.05 15.11 8.91
CA THR A 35 6.19 14.00 8.44
C THR A 35 5.75 13.18 9.66
N ASP A 36 4.79 12.28 9.49
CA ASP A 36 4.42 11.33 10.55
C ASP A 36 5.02 9.94 10.33
N TYR A 37 4.97 9.11 11.37
CA TYR A 37 5.48 7.74 11.30
C TYR A 37 4.84 6.90 10.18
N THR A 38 3.55 7.10 9.89
CA THR A 38 2.88 6.32 8.85
C THR A 38 3.44 6.65 7.46
N ASN A 39 3.59 7.93 7.11
CA ASN A 39 4.21 8.33 5.84
C ASN A 39 5.71 8.00 5.79
N ALA A 40 6.46 8.25 6.87
CA ALA A 40 7.89 7.92 6.94
C ALA A 40 8.16 6.44 6.68
N SER A 41 7.33 5.55 7.23
CA SER A 41 7.44 4.09 7.02
C SER A 41 7.31 3.65 5.55
N ARG A 42 6.79 4.51 4.66
CA ARG A 42 6.59 4.23 3.23
C ARG A 42 7.74 4.70 2.34
N THR A 43 8.75 5.33 2.93
CA THR A 43 9.88 5.89 2.18
C THR A 43 10.96 4.88 1.84
N MET A 44 10.98 3.71 2.52
CA MET A 44 12.10 2.76 2.52
C MET A 44 13.40 3.32 3.15
N LEU A 45 13.37 4.54 3.70
CA LEU A 45 14.50 5.20 4.37
C LEU A 45 14.33 5.23 5.90
N PHE A 46 13.15 4.88 6.40
CA PHE A 46 12.80 4.94 7.82
C PHE A 46 12.80 3.54 8.43
N ASN A 47 13.58 3.35 9.49
CA ASN A 47 13.58 2.11 10.26
C ASN A 47 12.36 2.10 11.19
N ILE A 48 11.43 1.20 10.89
CA ILE A 48 10.15 1.12 11.61
C ILE A 48 10.27 0.58 13.04
N HIS A 49 11.39 -0.05 13.41
CA HIS A 49 11.60 -0.62 14.74
C HIS A 49 12.23 0.41 15.69
N ASP A 50 13.23 1.13 15.20
CA ASP A 50 13.93 2.17 15.97
C ASP A 50 13.20 3.52 15.93
N LEU A 51 12.24 3.66 15.01
CA LEU A 51 11.46 4.88 14.77
C LEU A 51 12.34 6.07 14.41
N ASP A 52 13.36 5.82 13.59
CA ASP A 52 14.27 6.84 13.08
C ASP A 52 14.65 6.58 11.62
N TRP A 53 15.14 7.60 10.94
CA TRP A 53 15.78 7.46 9.63
C TRP A 53 16.98 6.51 9.72
N ASP A 54 17.07 5.57 8.78
CA ASP A 54 18.09 4.52 8.77
C ASP A 54 19.38 5.00 8.11
N ASP A 55 20.40 5.28 8.90
CA ASP A 55 21.67 5.83 8.40
C ASP A 55 22.35 4.91 7.36
N LYS A 56 22.17 3.58 7.44
CA LYS A 56 22.75 2.67 6.44
C LYS A 56 22.07 2.82 5.09
N MET A 57 20.74 2.96 5.08
CA MET A 57 19.98 3.20 3.86
C MET A 57 20.30 4.57 3.27
N LEU A 58 20.46 5.60 4.11
CA LEU A 58 20.86 6.93 3.68
C LEU A 58 22.25 6.95 3.06
N ASP A 59 23.23 6.32 3.71
CA ASP A 59 24.60 6.20 3.20
C ASP A 59 24.65 5.41 1.88
N ALA A 60 23.90 4.30 1.79
CA ALA A 60 23.85 3.47 0.59
C ALA A 60 23.26 4.19 -0.63
N LEU A 61 22.39 5.17 -0.41
CA LEU A 61 21.72 5.95 -1.46
C LEU A 61 22.31 7.36 -1.64
N ASP A 62 23.36 7.71 -0.89
CA ASP A 62 23.99 9.03 -0.88
C ASP A 62 22.99 10.16 -0.58
N ILE A 63 22.13 9.96 0.43
CA ILE A 63 21.10 10.92 0.85
C ILE A 63 21.55 11.64 2.12
N PRO A 64 21.81 12.96 2.09
CA PRO A 64 22.11 13.72 3.30
C PRO A 64 20.92 13.74 4.26
N ARG A 65 21.12 13.25 5.48
CA ARG A 65 20.08 13.23 6.54
C ARG A 65 19.45 14.59 6.80
N ALA A 66 20.21 15.68 6.67
CA ALA A 66 19.74 17.06 6.84
C ALA A 66 18.63 17.47 5.84
N MET A 67 18.44 16.73 4.74
CA MET A 67 17.36 16.98 3.79
C MET A 67 16.01 16.40 4.25
N LEU A 68 16.01 15.49 5.23
CA LEU A 68 14.83 14.74 5.63
C LEU A 68 14.00 15.52 6.67
N PRO A 69 12.66 15.41 6.63
CA PRO A 69 11.81 16.04 7.64
C PRO A 69 11.99 15.38 9.01
N GLU A 70 11.65 16.13 10.06
CA GLU A 70 11.47 15.56 11.39
C GLU A 70 10.27 14.58 11.36
N VAL A 71 10.41 13.41 11.97
CA VAL A 71 9.32 12.41 12.02
C VAL A 71 8.63 12.50 13.38
N ARG A 72 7.30 12.59 13.36
CA ARG A 72 6.47 12.83 14.55
C ARG A 72 5.28 11.88 14.64
N LYS A 73 4.55 11.92 15.76
CA LYS A 73 3.33 11.11 15.95
C LYS A 73 2.25 11.56 14.98
N SER A 74 1.34 10.66 14.60
CA SER A 74 0.23 10.97 13.68
C SER A 74 -0.82 11.93 14.27
N SER A 75 -0.83 12.13 15.59
CA SER A 75 -1.74 13.05 16.29
C SER A 75 -1.02 13.86 17.36
N GLU A 76 -0.52 15.03 16.98
CA GLU A 76 0.04 16.07 17.85
C GLU A 76 0.01 17.43 17.16
N VAL A 77 0.21 18.54 17.88
CA VAL A 77 0.28 19.88 17.26
C VAL A 77 1.67 20.11 16.68
N TYR A 78 1.83 19.97 15.37
CA TYR A 78 3.11 20.18 14.66
C TYR A 78 3.45 21.66 14.49
N GLY A 79 2.42 22.51 14.42
CA GLY A 79 2.55 23.93 14.15
C GLY A 79 1.22 24.55 13.78
N GLN A 80 1.27 25.78 13.30
CA GLN A 80 0.08 26.53 12.89
C GLN A 80 0.18 26.97 11.44
N THR A 81 -0.93 26.84 10.73
CA THR A 81 -1.07 27.40 9.38
C THR A 81 -0.88 28.92 9.40
N ASN A 82 -0.47 29.50 8.28
CA ASN A 82 -0.46 30.94 8.05
C ASN A 82 -1.36 31.28 6.86
N ILE A 83 -2.68 31.20 7.07
CA ILE A 83 -3.67 31.49 6.02
C ILE A 83 -3.89 33.00 5.99
N GLY A 84 -3.63 33.65 4.85
CA GLY A 84 -3.85 35.09 4.66
C GLY A 84 -2.69 36.01 5.08
N GLY A 85 -1.54 35.48 5.48
CA GLY A 85 -0.33 36.28 5.76
C GLY A 85 -0.39 37.05 7.09
N LYS A 86 0.07 38.32 7.08
CA LYS A 86 0.14 39.17 8.29
C LYS A 86 -1.28 39.56 8.72
N GLY A 87 -1.67 39.18 9.93
CA GLY A 87 -3.06 39.33 10.42
C GLY A 87 -4.01 38.20 10.00
N GLY A 88 -3.49 37.18 9.31
CA GLY A 88 -4.24 36.00 8.91
C GLY A 88 -4.56 35.03 10.05
N THR A 89 -5.38 34.03 9.77
CA THR A 89 -5.80 33.02 10.75
C THR A 89 -4.68 32.01 11.02
N ARG A 90 -4.55 31.59 12.28
CA ARG A 90 -3.66 30.52 12.72
C ARG A 90 -4.50 29.32 13.14
N ILE A 91 -4.51 28.28 12.32
CA ILE A 91 -5.19 27.02 12.63
C ILE A 91 -4.13 25.97 12.99
N PRO A 92 -4.24 25.28 14.14
CA PRO A 92 -3.34 24.19 14.47
C PRO A 92 -3.41 23.08 13.41
N ILE A 93 -2.25 22.66 12.92
CA ILE A 93 -2.12 21.42 12.16
C ILE A 93 -1.87 20.33 13.21
N ALA A 94 -2.83 19.41 13.38
CA ALA A 94 -2.85 18.49 14.51
C ALA A 94 -2.99 16.99 14.15
N GLY A 95 -3.14 16.66 12.86
CA GLY A 95 -3.23 15.29 12.39
C GLY A 95 -2.52 15.10 11.05
N ILE A 96 -1.74 14.03 10.94
CA ILE A 96 -1.09 13.57 9.70
C ILE A 96 -1.16 12.05 9.71
N ALA A 97 -1.58 11.45 8.61
CA ALA A 97 -1.43 10.03 8.37
C ALA A 97 -1.43 9.76 6.87
N GLY A 98 -0.77 8.69 6.44
CA GLY A 98 -0.92 8.12 5.11
C GLY A 98 -2.39 7.76 4.85
N ASP A 99 -2.85 7.88 3.61
CA ASP A 99 -4.26 7.70 3.24
C ASP A 99 -4.84 6.35 3.68
N GLN A 100 -4.11 5.25 3.49
CA GLN A 100 -4.55 3.91 3.85
C GLN A 100 -4.59 3.70 5.37
N GLN A 101 -3.61 4.24 6.10
CA GLN A 101 -3.56 4.23 7.56
C GLN A 101 -4.65 5.13 8.16
N ALA A 102 -4.92 6.29 7.55
CA ALA A 102 -6.02 7.16 7.92
C ALA A 102 -7.37 6.46 7.71
N ALA A 103 -7.53 5.72 6.61
CA ALA A 103 -8.73 4.91 6.37
C ALA A 103 -8.88 3.77 7.40
N LEU A 104 -7.78 3.12 7.79
CA LEU A 104 -7.79 2.12 8.87
C LEU A 104 -8.23 2.74 10.20
N PHE A 105 -7.68 3.90 10.55
CA PHE A 105 -8.06 4.64 11.76
C PHE A 105 -9.52 5.12 11.71
N GLY A 106 -9.97 5.66 10.57
CA GLY A 106 -11.34 6.14 10.36
C GLY A 106 -12.39 5.03 10.40
N GLN A 107 -12.00 3.79 10.09
CA GLN A 107 -12.81 2.57 10.28
C GLN A 107 -12.76 2.03 11.72
N LEU A 108 -12.19 2.80 12.66
CA LEU A 108 -12.00 2.42 14.06
C LEU A 108 -11.18 1.13 14.24
N CYS A 109 -10.36 0.75 13.26
CA CYS A 109 -9.48 -0.42 13.32
C CYS A 109 -8.20 -0.09 14.11
N VAL A 110 -8.38 0.33 15.36
CA VAL A 110 -7.34 0.79 16.28
C VAL A 110 -6.93 -0.28 17.30
N LYS A 111 -7.50 -1.48 17.21
CA LYS A 111 -7.15 -2.65 18.04
C LYS A 111 -6.53 -3.74 17.19
N GLU A 112 -5.64 -4.52 17.80
CA GLU A 112 -5.00 -5.67 17.18
C GLU A 112 -6.03 -6.63 16.57
N GLY A 113 -5.74 -7.12 15.36
CA GLY A 113 -6.59 -8.04 14.59
C GLY A 113 -7.72 -7.36 13.82
N MET A 114 -8.02 -6.08 14.07
CA MET A 114 -8.99 -5.36 13.25
C MET A 114 -8.41 -5.06 11.87
N ALA A 115 -9.19 -5.33 10.83
CA ALA A 115 -8.77 -5.16 9.46
C ALA A 115 -9.84 -4.47 8.62
N LYS A 116 -9.39 -3.77 7.58
CA LYS A 116 -10.23 -3.22 6.53
C LYS A 116 -9.69 -3.64 5.17
N ASN A 117 -10.56 -3.67 4.18
CA ASN A 117 -10.17 -3.72 2.78
C ASN A 117 -10.88 -2.61 2.02
N THR A 118 -10.13 -1.80 1.28
CA THR A 118 -10.69 -0.72 0.46
C THR A 118 -10.72 -1.17 -0.99
N TYR A 119 -11.91 -1.16 -1.60
CA TYR A 119 -12.11 -1.52 -3.01
C TYR A 119 -12.20 -0.25 -3.86
N GLY A 120 -11.17 -0.01 -4.67
CA GLY A 120 -11.12 1.07 -5.68
C GLY A 120 -10.49 0.56 -6.97
N THR A 121 -9.67 1.37 -7.63
CA THR A 121 -8.88 0.94 -8.80
C THR A 121 -8.05 -0.32 -8.48
N GLY A 122 -7.39 -0.33 -7.31
CA GLY A 122 -6.83 -1.51 -6.66
C GLY A 122 -7.58 -1.85 -5.36
N CYS A 123 -7.16 -2.92 -4.68
CA CYS A 123 -7.59 -3.26 -3.32
C CYS A 123 -6.44 -3.17 -2.34
N PHE A 124 -6.67 -2.48 -1.21
CA PHE A 124 -5.68 -2.35 -0.14
C PHE A 124 -6.27 -2.86 1.16
N MET A 125 -5.77 -4.02 1.58
CA MET A 125 -6.08 -4.63 2.85
C MET A 125 -5.06 -4.21 3.88
N LEU A 126 -5.52 -3.65 4.99
CA LEU A 126 -4.68 -3.33 6.14
C LEU A 126 -5.26 -4.00 7.38
N MET A 127 -4.41 -4.63 8.17
CA MET A 127 -4.75 -5.21 9.47
C MET A 127 -3.87 -4.59 10.55
N ASN A 128 -4.47 -4.03 11.58
CA ASN A 128 -3.74 -3.50 12.74
C ASN A 128 -3.14 -4.68 13.54
N THR A 129 -1.84 -4.61 13.83
CA THR A 129 -1.11 -5.65 14.60
C THR A 129 -0.71 -5.17 16.00
N GLY A 130 -1.33 -4.09 16.47
CA GLY A 130 -1.04 -3.52 17.79
C GLY A 130 0.37 -2.91 17.86
N GLU A 131 1.01 -3.02 19.01
CA GLU A 131 2.35 -2.47 19.28
C GLU A 131 3.48 -3.34 18.71
N LYS A 132 3.15 -4.47 18.06
CA LYS A 132 4.13 -5.42 17.54
C LYS A 132 4.22 -5.36 16.02
N ALA A 133 5.42 -5.11 15.52
CA ALA A 133 5.74 -5.26 14.11
C ALA A 133 5.75 -6.76 13.74
N VAL A 134 4.73 -7.22 13.02
CA VAL A 134 4.64 -8.62 12.57
C VAL A 134 5.35 -8.76 11.23
N THR A 135 6.39 -9.60 11.15
CA THR A 135 7.03 -9.96 9.88
C THR A 135 6.12 -10.90 9.09
N SER A 136 5.82 -10.55 7.83
CA SER A 136 5.04 -11.42 6.97
C SER A 136 5.84 -12.62 6.46
N THR A 137 5.25 -13.81 6.51
CA THR A 137 5.73 -15.03 5.83
C THR A 137 5.04 -15.28 4.48
N HIS A 138 4.14 -14.38 4.07
CA HIS A 138 3.25 -14.54 2.90
C HIS A 138 3.31 -13.32 1.96
N GLY A 139 4.43 -12.58 1.96
CA GLY A 139 4.64 -11.46 1.02
C GLY A 139 3.76 -10.23 1.26
N LEU A 140 3.33 -10.02 2.50
CA LEU A 140 2.70 -8.76 2.94
C LEU A 140 3.76 -7.78 3.45
N LEU A 141 3.45 -6.49 3.43
CA LEU A 141 4.31 -5.46 3.98
C LEU A 141 4.00 -5.24 5.46
N THR A 142 5.04 -5.17 6.29
CA THR A 142 4.94 -4.66 7.66
C THR A 142 5.15 -3.15 7.63
N THR A 143 4.20 -2.38 8.15
CA THR A 143 4.21 -0.91 8.09
C THR A 143 3.76 -0.32 9.41
N ILE A 144 3.95 0.98 9.62
CA ILE A 144 3.42 1.69 10.79
C ILE A 144 1.97 2.12 10.54
N ALA A 145 1.15 2.03 11.59
CA ALA A 145 -0.22 2.51 11.70
C ALA A 145 -0.38 3.43 12.93
N CYS A 146 -1.54 4.07 13.03
CA CYS A 146 -1.88 4.96 14.14
C CYS A 146 -2.73 4.22 15.18
N GLY A 147 -2.29 4.22 16.44
CA GLY A 147 -3.04 3.74 17.59
C GLY A 147 -4.16 4.71 18.01
N PRO A 148 -5.02 4.31 18.97
CA PRO A 148 -6.24 5.05 19.34
C PRO A 148 -6.01 6.47 19.86
N ARG A 149 -4.80 6.80 20.33
CA ARG A 149 -4.39 8.11 20.87
C ARG A 149 -3.24 8.73 20.07
N GLY A 150 -2.96 8.26 18.86
CA GLY A 150 -1.83 8.74 18.06
C GLY A 150 -0.49 8.09 18.37
N GLU A 151 -0.47 7.07 19.23
CA GLU A 151 0.71 6.24 19.47
C GLU A 151 1.03 5.35 18.27
N VAL A 152 2.25 4.82 18.23
CA VAL A 152 2.69 3.92 17.18
C VAL A 152 2.01 2.57 17.35
N ASN A 153 1.23 2.18 16.36
CA ASN A 153 0.86 0.79 16.12
C ASN A 153 1.53 0.32 14.82
N TYR A 154 1.45 -0.97 14.55
CA TYR A 154 1.87 -1.55 13.28
C TYR A 154 0.67 -2.10 12.52
N ALA A 155 0.89 -2.34 11.24
CA ALA A 155 -0.05 -3.02 10.39
C ALA A 155 0.64 -3.97 9.42
N LEU A 156 -0.09 -5.02 9.04
CA LEU A 156 0.19 -5.78 7.84
C LEU A 156 -0.64 -5.22 6.69
N GLU A 157 0.02 -4.98 5.57
CA GLU A 157 -0.59 -4.44 4.36
C GLU A 157 -0.44 -5.41 3.19
N GLY A 158 -1.56 -5.71 2.55
CA GLY A 158 -1.63 -6.38 1.27
C GLY A 158 -2.17 -5.44 0.20
N ALA A 159 -1.39 -5.20 -0.84
CA ALA A 159 -1.81 -4.43 -1.99
C ALA A 159 -2.14 -5.36 -3.17
N VAL A 160 -3.34 -5.23 -3.71
CA VAL A 160 -3.76 -5.86 -4.97
C VAL A 160 -3.95 -4.73 -5.98
N PHE A 161 -3.10 -4.66 -7.00
CA PHE A 161 -3.09 -3.51 -7.90
C PHE A 161 -4.31 -3.45 -8.83
N MET A 162 -4.94 -4.59 -9.08
CA MET A 162 -5.97 -4.74 -10.11
C MET A 162 -7.28 -5.23 -9.50
N ALA A 163 -8.18 -4.30 -9.19
CA ALA A 163 -9.53 -4.58 -8.70
C ALA A 163 -10.56 -3.91 -9.62
N GLY A 164 -10.98 -2.68 -9.31
CA GLY A 164 -11.86 -1.89 -10.16
C GLY A 164 -11.25 -1.59 -11.54
N ALA A 165 -9.93 -1.51 -11.64
CA ALA A 165 -9.23 -1.41 -12.93
C ALA A 165 -9.56 -2.57 -13.88
N SER A 166 -9.83 -3.76 -13.35
CA SER A 166 -10.23 -4.93 -14.14
C SER A 166 -11.63 -4.73 -14.75
N ILE A 167 -12.53 -4.07 -14.03
CA ILE A 167 -13.86 -3.71 -14.54
C ILE A 167 -13.76 -2.60 -15.58
N GLN A 168 -12.89 -1.60 -15.35
CA GLN A 168 -12.60 -0.56 -16.34
C GLN A 168 -12.05 -1.16 -17.63
N TRP A 169 -11.14 -2.14 -17.54
CA TRP A 169 -10.62 -2.86 -18.69
C TRP A 169 -11.70 -3.61 -19.48
N LEU A 170 -12.66 -4.24 -18.80
CA LEU A 170 -13.79 -4.89 -19.48
C LEU A 170 -14.65 -3.89 -20.27
N ARG A 171 -14.80 -2.67 -19.76
CA ARG A 171 -15.57 -1.58 -20.37
C ARG A 171 -14.84 -0.92 -21.53
N ASP A 172 -13.63 -0.43 -21.28
CA ASP A 172 -12.93 0.48 -22.19
C ASP A 172 -12.19 -0.28 -23.29
N GLU A 173 -11.54 -1.39 -22.94
CA GLU A 173 -10.69 -2.15 -23.87
C GLU A 173 -11.46 -3.29 -24.53
N MET A 174 -12.08 -4.16 -23.72
CA MET A 174 -12.81 -5.31 -24.25
C MET A 174 -14.20 -4.95 -24.77
N LYS A 175 -14.76 -3.82 -24.32
CA LYS A 175 -16.10 -3.31 -24.69
C LYS A 175 -17.21 -4.35 -24.52
N LEU A 176 -17.07 -5.19 -23.49
CA LEU A 176 -18.06 -6.21 -23.13
C LEU A 176 -19.18 -5.65 -22.27
N ILE A 177 -18.92 -4.52 -21.61
CA ILE A 177 -19.88 -3.78 -20.79
C ILE A 177 -19.81 -2.30 -21.17
N SER A 178 -20.91 -1.57 -21.02
CA SER A 178 -20.98 -0.14 -21.37
C SER A 178 -20.69 0.74 -20.16
N ASP A 179 -21.13 0.30 -18.98
CA ASP A 179 -20.88 0.94 -17.70
C ASP A 179 -20.27 -0.06 -16.70
N ALA A 180 -19.58 0.44 -15.66
CA ALA A 180 -19.07 -0.40 -14.60
C ALA A 180 -20.18 -1.14 -13.83
N PHE A 181 -21.37 -0.52 -13.68
CA PHE A 181 -22.53 -1.14 -13.02
C PHE A 181 -23.08 -2.35 -13.80
N ASP A 182 -22.87 -2.42 -15.11
CA ASP A 182 -23.29 -3.56 -15.92
C ASP A 182 -22.57 -4.85 -15.50
N SER A 183 -21.37 -4.75 -14.89
CA SER A 183 -20.60 -5.91 -14.46
C SER A 183 -21.36 -6.79 -13.45
N GLU A 184 -22.02 -6.19 -12.46
CA GLU A 184 -22.84 -6.90 -11.48
C GLU A 184 -24.11 -7.47 -12.14
N TYR A 185 -24.75 -6.67 -13.01
CA TYR A 185 -25.94 -7.11 -13.73
C TYR A 185 -25.68 -8.38 -14.55
N PHE A 186 -24.59 -8.42 -15.31
CA PHE A 186 -24.27 -9.60 -16.12
C PHE A 186 -23.75 -10.77 -15.28
N ALA A 187 -22.94 -10.51 -14.25
CA ALA A 187 -22.44 -11.56 -13.35
C ALA A 187 -23.59 -12.31 -12.65
N THR A 188 -24.70 -11.64 -12.35
CA THR A 188 -25.87 -12.25 -11.69
C THR A 188 -26.80 -13.02 -12.65
N LYS A 189 -26.56 -12.97 -13.97
CA LYS A 189 -27.34 -13.76 -14.96
C LYS A 189 -26.85 -15.19 -15.13
N VAL A 190 -25.67 -15.52 -14.61
CA VAL A 190 -25.10 -16.86 -14.64
C VAL A 190 -25.11 -17.48 -13.24
N LYS A 191 -25.21 -18.80 -13.16
CA LYS A 191 -25.23 -19.51 -11.87
C LYS A 191 -23.84 -19.63 -11.24
N ASP A 192 -22.81 -19.73 -12.08
CA ASP A 192 -21.41 -19.86 -11.69
C ASP A 192 -20.48 -19.41 -12.84
N THR A 193 -19.17 -19.51 -12.64
CA THR A 193 -18.16 -19.11 -13.63
C THR A 193 -17.94 -20.14 -14.74
N ASN A 194 -18.63 -21.28 -14.72
CA ASN A 194 -18.44 -22.40 -15.64
C ASN A 194 -16.97 -22.85 -15.80
N GLY A 195 -16.21 -22.80 -14.71
CA GLY A 195 -14.78 -23.15 -14.69
C GLY A 195 -13.84 -22.10 -15.29
N VAL A 196 -14.35 -20.91 -15.68
CA VAL A 196 -13.54 -19.81 -16.19
C VAL A 196 -12.92 -19.02 -15.04
N TYR A 197 -11.64 -18.71 -15.18
CA TYR A 197 -10.88 -17.87 -14.24
C TYR A 197 -10.18 -16.73 -14.98
N VAL A 198 -10.21 -15.55 -14.39
CA VAL A 198 -9.48 -14.38 -14.88
C VAL A 198 -8.47 -13.97 -13.81
N VAL A 199 -7.20 -13.87 -14.22
CA VAL A 199 -6.12 -13.35 -13.38
C VAL A 199 -5.70 -11.99 -13.95
N PRO A 200 -6.25 -10.86 -13.45
CA PRO A 200 -6.02 -9.54 -14.03
C PRO A 200 -4.66 -8.99 -13.59
N ALA A 201 -3.56 -9.59 -14.05
CA ALA A 201 -2.19 -9.19 -13.72
C ALA A 201 -1.58 -8.21 -14.75
N PHE A 202 -2.36 -7.24 -15.23
CA PHE A 202 -1.92 -6.36 -16.34
C PHE A 202 -0.70 -5.50 -15.99
N THR A 203 -0.55 -5.12 -14.71
CA THR A 203 0.60 -4.39 -14.16
C THR A 203 1.46 -5.26 -13.24
N GLY A 204 1.32 -6.59 -13.34
CA GLY A 204 1.91 -7.55 -12.41
C GLY A 204 0.94 -7.95 -11.28
N LEU A 205 1.40 -8.87 -10.42
CA LEU A 205 0.66 -9.31 -9.24
C LEU A 205 1.20 -8.58 -8.01
N GLY A 206 0.29 -8.15 -7.14
CA GLY A 206 0.61 -7.49 -5.88
C GLY A 206 1.00 -8.48 -4.77
N ALA A 207 0.78 -8.07 -3.52
CA ALA A 207 1.12 -8.83 -2.32
C ALA A 207 0.55 -10.27 -2.38
N THR A 208 1.28 -11.24 -1.84
CA THR A 208 1.08 -12.72 -1.89
C THR A 208 1.58 -13.47 -3.13
N VAL A 209 1.96 -12.80 -4.24
CA VAL A 209 2.59 -13.47 -5.41
C VAL A 209 3.89 -12.81 -5.83
N LEU A 210 4.59 -12.11 -4.92
CA LEU A 210 5.91 -11.54 -5.18
C LEU A 210 6.99 -12.63 -5.29
N GLY A 211 6.84 -13.52 -6.27
CA GLY A 211 7.98 -14.09 -7.00
C GLY A 211 8.40 -13.12 -8.11
N PRO A 212 9.64 -13.21 -8.62
CA PRO A 212 10.13 -12.31 -9.65
C PRO A 212 9.16 -12.26 -10.82
N VAL A 213 8.84 -11.04 -11.28
CA VAL A 213 8.02 -10.71 -12.45
C VAL A 213 8.16 -11.80 -13.51
N CYS A 214 7.14 -12.63 -13.69
CA CYS A 214 7.14 -13.61 -14.76
C CYS A 214 6.95 -12.82 -16.07
N PRO A 215 7.98 -12.71 -16.94
CA PRO A 215 7.80 -12.02 -18.21
C PRO A 215 6.77 -12.81 -19.02
N ARG A 216 5.85 -12.08 -19.68
CA ARG A 216 4.81 -12.59 -20.59
C ARG A 216 5.11 -14.01 -21.09
N ARG A 217 4.44 -15.02 -20.52
CA ARG A 217 4.40 -16.34 -21.17
C ARG A 217 3.48 -16.21 -22.36
N ASP A 218 4.11 -16.24 -23.53
CA ASP A 218 3.48 -16.47 -24.81
C ASP A 218 2.58 -17.71 -24.70
N PHE A 219 1.26 -17.54 -24.77
CA PHE A 219 0.30 -18.63 -24.79
C PHE A 219 0.37 -19.33 -26.16
N ARG A 220 1.41 -20.15 -26.36
CA ARG A 220 1.37 -21.19 -27.40
C ARG A 220 1.09 -22.55 -26.74
N PRO A 221 0.11 -23.32 -27.23
CA PRO A 221 -0.07 -24.69 -26.78
C PRO A 221 1.13 -25.51 -27.26
N HIS A 222 1.93 -26.03 -26.34
CA HIS A 222 3.00 -26.98 -26.65
C HIS A 222 2.59 -28.40 -26.23
N PRO A 223 2.82 -29.44 -27.05
CA PRO A 223 2.31 -30.78 -26.80
C PRO A 223 3.11 -31.47 -25.70
N ARG A 224 2.44 -32.40 -25.02
CA ARG A 224 2.90 -33.21 -23.88
C ARG A 224 4.38 -33.58 -23.97
N ARG A 225 5.17 -33.16 -22.96
CA ARG A 225 6.46 -33.79 -22.61
C ARG A 225 6.48 -34.14 -21.13
N GLU A 226 7.05 -35.31 -20.88
CA GLU A 226 7.15 -36.02 -19.61
C GLU A 226 7.91 -35.24 -18.52
N LEU A 227 7.55 -35.57 -17.28
CA LEU A 227 8.09 -35.04 -16.03
C LEU A 227 9.61 -35.33 -15.89
N GLN A 228 10.38 -34.29 -15.60
CA GLN A 228 11.61 -34.39 -14.80
C GLN A 228 11.58 -33.40 -13.62
N PRO A 229 12.22 -33.73 -12.49
CA PRO A 229 11.87 -33.18 -11.19
C PRO A 229 12.70 -31.93 -10.89
N HIS A 230 12.04 -30.80 -10.65
CA HIS A 230 12.68 -29.61 -10.10
C HIS A 230 11.81 -28.95 -9.02
N TYR A 231 12.44 -28.81 -7.85
CA TYR A 231 12.18 -27.93 -6.70
C TYR A 231 10.72 -27.70 -6.26
N PRO A 232 10.35 -28.04 -5.00
CA PRO A 232 9.00 -27.81 -4.51
C PRO A 232 8.79 -26.31 -4.26
N CYS A 233 8.12 -25.64 -5.21
CA CYS A 233 7.26 -24.50 -4.87
C CYS A 233 5.94 -25.08 -4.32
N ASP A 234 5.93 -25.44 -3.03
CA ASP A 234 4.70 -25.75 -2.32
C ASP A 234 3.92 -24.45 -2.04
N ALA A 235 3.27 -23.92 -3.08
CA ALA A 235 2.08 -23.12 -2.90
C ALA A 235 0.91 -24.08 -2.70
N GLY A 236 0.82 -24.66 -1.51
CA GLY A 236 -0.29 -25.52 -1.11
C GLY A 236 -1.59 -24.73 -1.12
N VAL A 237 -2.37 -24.85 -2.20
CA VAL A 237 -3.77 -24.42 -2.22
C VAL A 237 -4.55 -25.41 -1.36
N HIS A 238 -4.65 -25.13 -0.06
CA HIS A 238 -5.57 -25.86 0.80
C HIS A 238 -7.00 -25.51 0.38
N ARG A 239 -7.67 -26.51 -0.21
CA ARG A 239 -9.10 -26.46 -0.51
C ARG A 239 -9.83 -26.35 0.84
N LEU A 240 -10.31 -25.15 1.20
CA LEU A 240 -11.24 -24.97 2.30
C LEU A 240 -12.47 -25.85 2.02
N SER A 241 -12.67 -26.88 2.84
CA SER A 241 -13.85 -27.73 2.79
C SER A 241 -15.10 -26.90 3.09
N ASP A 242 -16.04 -26.89 2.14
CA ASP A 242 -17.34 -26.21 2.26
C ASP A 242 -18.18 -26.84 3.39
N PRO A 243 -18.49 -26.10 4.48
CA PRO A 243 -19.31 -26.62 5.58
C PRO A 243 -20.76 -26.88 5.18
N ARG A 244 -21.22 -26.43 4.00
CA ARG A 244 -22.63 -26.50 3.58
C ARG A 244 -23.01 -27.76 2.80
N ARG A 245 -22.09 -28.71 2.62
CA ARG A 245 -22.36 -30.01 1.96
C ARG A 245 -22.45 -31.21 2.90
N ALA A 246 -22.31 -31.01 4.21
CA ALA A 246 -22.52 -32.07 5.20
C ALA A 246 -23.92 -31.94 5.82
N GLY A 247 -24.91 -32.59 5.21
CA GLY A 247 -26.21 -32.80 5.86
C GLY A 247 -27.44 -32.62 4.97
N SER A 248 -27.72 -33.61 4.11
CA SER A 248 -29.08 -33.99 3.74
C SER A 248 -29.04 -35.29 2.93
N ASP A 249 -28.71 -36.40 3.58
CA ASP A 249 -29.03 -37.76 3.15
C ASP A 249 -29.07 -38.64 4.41
N ALA A 250 -30.16 -38.48 5.17
CA ALA A 250 -30.67 -39.43 6.16
C ALA A 250 -31.98 -38.84 6.74
N GLY A 251 -33.12 -39.44 6.40
CA GLY A 251 -34.46 -39.06 6.89
C GLY A 251 -35.54 -39.37 5.88
#